data_AF-A0A5K4F2S4-F1
#
_entry.id   AF-A0A5K4F2S4-F1
#
_cell.length_a   1.000
_cell.length_b   1.000
_cell.length_c   1.000
_cell.angle_alpha   90.00
_cell.angle_beta   90.00
_cell.angle_gamma   90.00
#
_symmetry.space_group_name_H-M   'P 1'
#
loop_
_entity.id
_entity.type
_entity.pdbx_description
1 polymer ?
#
loop_
_entity_poly.entity_id
_entity_poly.type
_entity_poly.pdbx_seq_one_letter_code
_entity_poly.pdbx_strand_id
1 'polypeptide(L)' 'MHATVEQEDEMVDYVPKKILEGLKYSDKIRDLLKNPHLRSLLRFLNDTNKPYSALENVMREPIFVEFSDECLKIVDSNL' A
#
# COMPACT_ATOMS: atom_id res chain seq x y z
N MET A 1 -38.16 7.41 20.61
CA MET A 1 -37.65 6.03 20.55
C MET A 1 -37.30 5.81 19.09
N HIS A 2 -36.08 5.71 18.58
CA HIS A 2 -34.73 5.36 19.05
C HIS A 2 -33.76 6.42 18.47
N ALA A 3 -32.88 7.11 19.23
CA ALA A 3 -31.66 6.65 19.89
C ALA A 3 -30.64 6.00 18.93
N THR A 4 -29.69 6.84 18.49
CA THR A 4 -28.26 6.57 18.14
C THR A 4 -28.01 5.52 17.06
N VAL A 5 -27.82 5.92 15.79
CA VAL A 5 -26.48 6.19 15.20
C VAL A 5 -25.46 5.16 15.68
N GLU A 6 -25.48 3.98 15.04
CA GLU A 6 -24.28 3.16 14.93
C GLU A 6 -23.34 3.95 14.01
N GLN A 7 -22.44 4.74 14.61
CA GLN A 7 -21.21 5.14 13.92
C GLN A 7 -20.46 3.83 13.67
N GLU A 8 -20.76 3.19 12.55
CA GLU A 8 -19.75 2.39 11.87
C GLU A 8 -18.61 3.37 11.62
N ASP A 9 -17.47 3.15 12.30
CA ASP A 9 -16.20 3.77 11.96
C ASP A 9 -16.07 3.70 10.44
N GLU A 10 -16.28 4.81 9.73
CA GLU A 10 -15.77 5.00 8.37
C GLU A 10 -14.26 5.01 8.52
N MET A 11 -13.67 3.82 8.70
CA MET A 11 -12.24 3.62 8.67
C MET A 11 -11.82 4.02 7.26
N VAL A 12 -11.29 5.23 7.15
CA VAL A 12 -10.84 5.78 5.89
C VAL A 12 -9.73 4.86 5.38
N ASP A 13 -10.05 3.99 4.42
CA ASP A 13 -9.13 3.02 3.77
C ASP A 13 -7.99 3.70 2.97
N TYR A 14 -7.80 5.00 3.17
CA TYR A 14 -6.79 5.82 2.50
C TYR A 14 -5.72 6.24 3.50
N VAL A 15 -4.47 6.06 3.09
CA VAL A 15 -3.32 6.60 3.81
C VAL A 15 -3.15 8.09 3.45
N PRO A 16 -3.13 9.01 4.43
CA PRO A 16 -2.85 10.42 4.19
C PRO A 16 -1.53 10.65 3.45
N LYS A 17 -1.52 11.58 2.48
CA LYS A 17 -0.33 11.91 1.68
C LYS A 17 0.91 12.23 2.54
N LYS A 18 0.72 12.90 3.68
CA LYS A 18 1.81 13.24 4.62
C LYS A 18 2.54 11.98 5.13
N ILE A 19 1.80 10.90 5.36
CA ILE A 19 2.37 9.60 5.77
C ILE A 19 3.10 8.96 4.58
N LEU A 20 2.49 8.97 3.39
CA LEU A 20 3.10 8.45 2.16
C LEU A 20 4.41 9.16 1.79
N GLU A 21 4.55 10.44 2.11
CA GLU A 21 5.82 11.17 1.93
C GLU A 21 6.97 10.59 2.78
N GLY A 22 6.67 9.86 3.85
CA GLY A 22 7.66 9.14 4.65
C GLY A 22 8.38 8.04 3.87
N LEU A 23 7.72 7.41 2.89
CA LEU A 23 8.28 6.31 2.09
C LEU A 23 9.57 6.73 1.36
N LYS A 24 9.69 8.00 0.96
CA LYS A 24 10.86 8.51 0.21
C LYS A 24 12.15 8.54 1.02
N TYR A 25 12.05 8.51 2.35
CA TYR A 25 13.21 8.52 3.25
C TYR A 25 13.67 7.12 3.65
N SER A 26 12.95 6.07 3.26
CA SER A 26 13.38 4.69 3.51
C SER A 26 14.39 4.25 2.46
N ASP A 27 15.65 4.09 2.86
CA ASP A 27 16.70 3.55 1.99
C ASP A 27 16.36 2.14 1.51
N LYS A 28 15.71 1.32 2.35
CA LYS A 28 15.28 -0.02 1.96
C LYS A 28 14.23 0.02 0.85
N ILE A 29 13.22 0.89 0.94
CA ILE A 29 12.23 1.08 -0.15
C ILE A 29 12.94 1.55 -1.42
N ARG A 30 13.86 2.52 -1.31
CA ARG A 30 14.63 3.02 -2.46
C ARG A 30 15.47 1.93 -3.12
N ASP A 31 16.07 1.04 -2.34
CA ASP A 31 16.84 -0.10 -2.83
C ASP A 31 15.95 -1.14 -3.53
N LEU A 32 14.80 -1.48 -2.95
CA LEU A 32 13.82 -2.36 -3.59
C LEU A 32 13.34 -1.80 -4.93
N LEU A 33 13.11 -0.48 -5.02
CA LEU A 33 12.71 0.20 -6.25
C LEU A 33 13.79 0.21 -7.33
N LYS A 34 15.05 -0.14 -7.04
CA LYS A 34 16.06 -0.39 -8.08
C LYS A 34 15.74 -1.65 -8.89
N ASN A 35 14.95 -2.57 -8.34
CA ASN A 35 14.53 -3.78 -9.04
C ASN A 35 13.54 -3.42 -10.18
N PRO A 36 13.89 -3.68 -11.45
CA PRO A 36 13.03 -3.33 -12.57
C PRO A 36 11.71 -4.11 -12.60
N HIS A 37 11.69 -5.36 -12.11
CA HIS A 37 10.49 -6.20 -12.02
C HIS A 37 9.48 -5.58 -11.05
N LEU A 38 9.93 -5.18 -9.86
CA LEU A 38 9.07 -4.51 -8.88
C LEU A 38 8.40 -3.27 -9.48
N ARG A 39 9.17 -2.39 -10.15
CA ARG A 39 8.60 -1.19 -10.80
C ARG A 39 7.56 -1.54 -11.87
N SER A 40 7.74 -2.65 -12.58
CA SER A 40 6.77 -3.12 -13.58
C SER A 40 5.50 -3.64 -12.92
N LEU A 41 5.61 -4.37 -11.80
CA LEU A 41 4.46 -4.80 -11.01
C LEU A 41 3.67 -3.59 -10.47
N LEU A 42 4.36 -2.58 -9.94
CA LEU A 42 3.72 -1.35 -9.44
C LEU A 42 3.00 -0.58 -10.55
N ARG A 43 3.61 -0.44 -11.73
CA ARG A 43 2.94 0.17 -12.90
C ARG A 43 1.74 -0.65 -13.35
N PHE A 44 1.88 -1.97 -13.42
CA PHE A 44 0.78 -2.86 -13.78
C PHE A 44 -0.42 -2.70 -12.83
N LEU A 45 -0.17 -2.63 -11.52
CA LEU A 45 -1.23 -2.39 -10.52
C LEU A 45 -1.84 -0.99 -10.65
N ASN A 46 -1.05 0.03 -11.01
CA ASN A 46 -1.55 1.39 -11.20
C ASN A 46 -2.45 1.52 -12.45
N ASP A 47 -2.16 0.75 -13.49
CA ASP A 47 -2.79 0.92 -14.81
C ASP A 47 -3.93 -0.10 -15.08
N THR A 48 -4.06 -1.14 -14.24
CA THR A 48 -5.04 -2.22 -14.44
C THR A 48 -6.48 -1.77 -14.15
N ASN A 49 -7.44 -2.30 -14.94
CA ASN A 49 -8.87 -2.13 -14.68
C ASN A 49 -9.45 -3.20 -13.74
N LYS A 50 -8.62 -4.12 -13.23
CA LYS A 50 -9.02 -5.19 -12.30
C LYS A 50 -8.07 -5.28 -11.09
N PRO A 51 -8.06 -4.27 -10.21
CA PRO A 51 -7.05 -4.11 -9.15
C PRO A 51 -7.00 -5.28 -8.18
N TYR A 52 -8.14 -5.81 -7.71
CA TYR A 52 -8.17 -6.93 -6.76
C TYR A 52 -7.52 -8.20 -7.34
N SER A 53 -7.92 -8.62 -8.53
CA SER A 53 -7.34 -9.81 -9.17
C SER A 53 -5.87 -9.60 -9.56
N ALA A 54 -5.48 -8.38 -9.92
CA ALA A 54 -4.10 -8.05 -10.20
C ALA A 54 -3.28 -8.16 -8.92
N LEU A 55 -3.77 -7.59 -7.82
CA LEU A 55 -3.13 -7.61 -6.51
C LEU A 55 -2.91 -9.05 -6.02
N GLU A 56 -3.89 -9.95 -6.14
CA GLU A 56 -3.72 -11.37 -5.79
C GLU A 56 -2.54 -12.04 -6.51
N ASN A 57 -2.30 -11.68 -7.78
CA ASN A 57 -1.18 -12.22 -8.54
C ASN A 57 0.14 -11.59 -8.09
N VAL A 58 0.16 -10.26 -7.89
CA VAL A 58 1.37 -9.56 -7.48
C VAL A 58 1.77 -9.93 -6.04
N MET A 59 0.83 -10.24 -5.15
CA MET A 59 1.12 -10.73 -3.79
C MET A 59 1.83 -12.09 -3.75
N ARG A 60 1.90 -12.81 -4.87
CA ARG A 60 2.71 -14.04 -4.99
C ARG A 60 4.17 -13.76 -5.34
N GLU A 61 4.49 -12.54 -5.77
CA GLU A 61 5.85 -12.12 -6.11
C GLU A 61 6.59 -11.71 -4.83
N PRO A 62 7.66 -12.42 -4.43
CA PRO A 62 8.35 -12.15 -3.17
C PRO A 62 8.85 -10.71 -3.03
N ILE A 63 9.29 -10.12 -4.16
CA ILE A 63 9.79 -8.74 -4.19
C ILE A 63 8.68 -7.72 -3.90
N PHE A 64 7.45 -8.02 -4.28
CA PHE A 64 6.32 -7.15 -4.00
C PHE A 64 5.88 -7.28 -2.54
N VAL A 65 5.86 -8.50 -2.00
CA VAL A 65 5.56 -8.73 -0.57
C VAL A 65 6.58 -8.00 0.31
N GLU A 66 7.87 -8.10 0.00
CA GLU A 66 8.90 -7.37 0.74
C GLU A 66 8.69 -5.85 0.65
N PHE A 67 8.35 -5.33 -0.54
CA PHE A 67 8.05 -3.92 -0.73
C PHE A 67 6.82 -3.48 0.07
N SER A 68 5.73 -4.25 0.06
CA SER A 68 4.51 -3.92 0.81
C SER A 68 4.77 -3.93 2.30
N ASP A 69 5.52 -4.90 2.82
CA ASP A 69 5.87 -4.98 4.23
C ASP A 69 6.68 -3.76 4.70
N GLU A 70 7.62 -3.29 3.88
CA GLU A 70 8.39 -2.07 4.18
C GLU A 70 7.53 -0.80 4.12
N CYS A 71 6.53 -0.75 3.24
CA CYS A 71 5.59 0.37 3.19
C CYS A 71 4.69 0.38 4.43
N LEU A 72 4.13 -0.77 4.81
CA LEU A 72 3.24 -0.92 5.95
C LEU A 72 3.92 -0.53 7.26
N LYS A 73 5.20 -0.89 7.47
CA LYS A 73 5.97 -0.42 8.64
C LYS A 73 5.95 1.09 8.82
N ILE A 74 5.99 1.85 7.72
CA ILE A 74 5.98 3.32 7.77
C ILE A 74 4.55 3.84 7.96
N VAL A 75 3.58 3.23 7.29
CA VAL A 75 2.18 3.62 7.39
C VAL A 75 1.64 3.36 8.79
N ASP A 76 1.77 2.14 9.29
CA ASP A 76 1.24 1.70 10.59
C ASP A 76 1.92 2.40 11.77
N SER A 77 3.18 2.82 11.63
CA SER A 77 3.87 3.59 12.67
C SER A 77 3.42 5.05 12.76
N ASN A 78 2.65 5.55 11.79
CA ASN A 78 2.21 6.95 11.70
C ASN A 78 0.68 7.11 11.67
N LEU A 79 -0.07 6.00 11.78
CA LEU A 79 -1.50 5.97 12.06
C LEU A 79 -1.74 6.05 13.57
#